data_AF-A0AAD7VYN5-F1
#
_entry.id   AF-A0AAD7VYN5-F1
#
_cell.length_a   1.000
_cell.length_b   1.000
_cell.length_c   1.000
_cell.angle_alpha   90.00
_cell.angle_beta   90.00
_cell.angle_gamma   90.00
#
_symmetry.space_group_name_H-M   'P 1'
#
loop_
_entity.id
_entity.type
_entity.pdbx_description
1 polymer ?
#
loop_
_entity_poly.entity_id
_entity_poly.type
_entity_poly.pdbx_seq_one_letter_code
_entity_poly.pdbx_strand_id
1 'polypeptide(L)'
;MSDSIINSSRVFIADKLRTRTDFHKTYVLELLGMIDKQLETQADLNISAEFEASLKIHICGHAAREFQRMHDTFIRDNDPRQGLEKFKQQYCTDFKDLFCDRDQCQRKAEEFTTQCLQPAVREYVTKTLGHDIVEKMQSGDKGSRFSTRSFFQFSILEHLLSENRFEKFLSYISSYENYVKEWILGQIVEHFPRGDNSIADMEERLMKLITRRIKVIVESMQRKAAEKGEEAMNIRTFIQDMCSNLSNTLDFPKDALDAVMVLNKANSKQFSDWLLSLIKAMEQSLSAEIHRKQDVRGRLTSLPLKSQDVLFNQQIGCGKQCPFCKAPCEAGGEAHTQHFTSIHRPEGLGRYRWRFPGFLLFFALMFDQRSHSWPEGFDRKLVADICSFSVTTEAIFKSNGTYPRSCKYKDYRELYPDWRIQPDPSMEASAYWKYVFARFNTQYGVEAADLPSGWDRITKQQALQSLEETFRMKR
;
A
#
# COMPACT_ATOMS: atom_id res chain seq x y z
N MET A 1 -4.78 7.30 17.48
CA MET A 1 -3.39 6.81 17.33
C MET A 1 -3.36 5.29 17.40
N SER A 2 -3.68 4.68 18.54
CA SER A 2 -3.67 3.20 18.74
C SER A 2 -4.36 2.44 17.62
N ASP A 3 -5.58 2.84 17.24
CA ASP A 3 -6.35 2.14 16.19
C ASP A 3 -5.66 2.19 14.82
N SER A 4 -4.96 3.30 14.52
CA SER A 4 -4.16 3.43 13.30
C SER A 4 -2.99 2.44 13.31
N ILE A 5 -2.24 2.37 14.42
CA ILE A 5 -1.10 1.47 14.58
C ILE A 5 -1.55 0.01 14.50
N ILE A 6 -2.66 -0.33 15.16
CA ILE A 6 -3.25 -1.67 15.12
C ILE A 6 -3.66 -2.03 13.69
N ASN A 7 -4.31 -1.12 12.96
CA ASN A 7 -4.73 -1.39 11.59
C ASN A 7 -3.55 -1.55 10.64
N SER A 8 -2.54 -0.67 10.69
CA SER A 8 -1.31 -0.83 9.91
C SER A 8 -0.60 -2.15 10.22
N SER A 9 -0.57 -2.54 11.50
CA SER A 9 -0.01 -3.82 11.94
C SER A 9 -0.76 -5.02 11.39
N ARG A 10 -2.09 -4.97 11.36
CA ARG A 10 -2.92 -6.02 10.76
C ARG A 10 -2.65 -6.15 9.26
N VAL A 11 -2.50 -5.05 8.54
CA VAL A 11 -2.14 -5.05 7.11
C VAL A 11 -0.78 -5.70 6.90
N PHE A 12 0.24 -5.30 7.67
CA PHE A 12 1.57 -5.90 7.61
C PHE A 12 1.54 -7.42 7.83
N ILE A 13 0.85 -7.88 8.88
CA ILE A 13 0.71 -9.32 9.18
C ILE A 13 0.05 -10.03 8.00
N ALA A 14 -1.06 -9.49 7.49
CA ALA A 14 -1.78 -10.07 6.35
C ALA A 14 -0.96 -10.09 5.05
N ASP A 15 -0.02 -9.16 4.87
CA ASP A 15 0.90 -9.18 3.73
C ASP A 15 1.99 -10.25 3.91
N LYS A 16 2.55 -10.41 5.12
CA LYS A 16 3.51 -11.51 5.40
C LYS A 16 2.88 -12.89 5.22
N LEU A 17 1.64 -13.07 5.64
CA LEU A 17 0.92 -14.34 5.44
C LEU A 17 0.76 -14.73 3.95
N ARG A 18 0.87 -13.77 3.03
CA ARG A 18 0.72 -14.02 1.59
C ARG A 18 2.01 -14.50 0.91
N THR A 19 3.18 -14.42 1.55
CA THR A 19 4.46 -14.75 0.90
C THR A 19 4.69 -16.25 0.70
N ARG A 20 3.83 -17.13 1.25
CA ARG A 20 3.95 -18.60 1.19
C ARG A 20 5.32 -19.15 1.65
N THR A 21 6.02 -18.41 2.49
CA THR A 21 7.27 -18.82 3.14
C THR A 21 7.01 -19.31 4.56
N ASP A 22 8.01 -19.88 5.20
CA ASP A 22 7.93 -20.17 6.64
C ASP A 22 7.89 -18.87 7.45
N PHE A 23 7.42 -18.97 8.69
CA PHE A 23 7.66 -17.95 9.69
C PHE A 23 9.15 -17.70 9.85
N HIS A 24 9.55 -16.45 9.78
CA HIS A 24 10.88 -16.01 10.16
C HIS A 24 10.79 -15.03 11.33
N LYS A 25 11.66 -15.20 12.32
CA LYS A 25 11.70 -14.34 13.52
C LYS A 25 11.85 -12.85 13.19
N THR A 26 12.42 -12.50 12.02
CA THR A 26 12.52 -11.09 11.60
C THR A 26 11.16 -10.45 11.35
N TYR A 27 10.10 -11.20 11.05
CA TYR A 27 8.78 -10.61 10.87
C TYR A 27 8.28 -9.94 12.15
N VAL A 28 8.61 -10.52 13.32
CA VAL A 28 8.31 -9.91 14.61
C VAL A 28 9.18 -8.67 14.83
N LEU A 29 10.46 -8.72 14.46
CA LEU A 29 11.36 -7.56 14.58
C LEU A 29 10.93 -6.40 13.66
N GLU A 30 10.53 -6.69 12.42
CA GLU A 30 10.00 -5.72 11.46
C GLU A 30 8.67 -5.14 11.94
N LEU A 31 7.78 -5.97 12.49
CA LEU A 31 6.52 -5.53 13.07
C LEU A 31 6.76 -4.60 14.26
N LEU A 32 7.65 -4.98 15.18
CA LEU A 32 8.05 -4.14 16.31
C LEU A 32 8.69 -2.84 15.83
N GLY A 33 9.62 -2.90 14.87
CA GLY A 33 10.24 -1.71 14.29
C GLY A 33 9.26 -0.79 13.58
N MET A 34 8.22 -1.35 12.94
CA MET A 34 7.13 -0.56 12.35
C MET A 34 6.29 0.11 13.45
N ILE A 35 5.95 -0.60 14.52
CA ILE A 35 5.24 -0.04 15.68
C ILE A 35 6.09 1.08 16.29
N ASP A 36 7.38 0.83 16.51
CA ASP A 36 8.34 1.79 17.09
C ASP A 36 8.43 3.03 16.22
N LYS A 37 8.63 2.88 14.91
CA LYS A 37 8.66 4.01 13.98
C LYS A 37 7.36 4.81 14.01
N GLN A 38 6.21 4.15 14.10
CA GLN A 38 4.94 4.86 14.22
C GLN A 38 4.78 5.56 15.56
N LEU A 39 5.25 4.96 16.67
CA LEU A 39 5.27 5.60 17.98
C LEU A 39 6.27 6.77 18.01
N GLU A 40 7.42 6.66 17.35
CA GLU A 40 8.40 7.75 17.16
C GLU A 40 7.83 8.89 16.33
N THR A 41 7.01 8.61 15.31
CA THR A 41 6.28 9.70 14.60
C THR A 41 5.28 10.42 15.50
N GLN A 42 4.99 9.84 16.66
CA GLN A 42 4.18 10.39 17.72
C GLN A 42 5.04 10.65 18.98
N ALA A 43 6.37 10.82 18.85
CA ALA A 43 7.27 11.09 19.99
C ALA A 43 6.79 12.30 20.82
N ASP A 44 6.20 13.26 20.11
CA ASP A 44 5.34 14.35 20.54
C ASP A 44 4.37 14.02 21.69
N LEU A 45 3.92 12.76 21.76
CA LEU A 45 2.90 12.24 22.65
C LEU A 45 3.41 11.72 24.00
N ASN A 46 4.70 11.93 24.33
CA ASN A 46 5.28 11.53 25.63
C ASN A 46 4.65 10.22 26.16
N ILE A 47 4.75 9.17 25.33
CA ILE A 47 4.02 7.91 25.49
C ILE A 47 4.62 7.16 26.68
N SER A 48 3.80 6.69 27.61
CA SER A 48 4.34 5.93 28.75
C SER A 48 4.79 4.53 28.32
N ALA A 49 5.80 4.01 29.01
CA ALA A 49 6.30 2.65 28.77
C ALA A 49 5.21 1.59 28.97
N GLU A 50 4.26 1.81 29.89
CA GLU A 50 3.14 0.89 30.12
C GLU A 50 2.16 0.87 28.95
N PHE A 51 1.85 2.04 28.36
CA PHE A 51 0.99 2.10 27.19
C PHE A 51 1.67 1.46 25.98
N GLU A 52 2.94 1.79 25.74
CA GLU A 52 3.73 1.20 24.67
C GLU A 52 3.81 -0.32 24.79
N ALA A 53 4.13 -0.82 25.99
CA ALA A 53 4.18 -2.26 26.27
C ALA A 53 2.81 -2.91 26.03
N SER A 54 1.72 -2.32 26.51
CA SER A 54 0.36 -2.85 26.34
C SER A 54 -0.04 -2.92 24.86
N LEU A 55 0.29 -1.89 24.08
CA LEU A 55 0.01 -1.86 22.64
C LEU A 55 0.82 -2.93 21.90
N LYS A 56 2.12 -3.04 22.19
CA LYS A 56 3.00 -4.08 21.61
C LYS A 56 2.50 -5.48 21.96
N ILE A 57 2.14 -5.74 23.21
CA ILE A 57 1.59 -7.04 23.65
C ILE A 57 0.29 -7.36 22.89
N HIS A 58 -0.63 -6.40 22.76
CA HIS A 58 -1.88 -6.61 22.04
C HIS A 58 -1.63 -7.01 20.58
N ILE A 59 -0.78 -6.27 19.87
CA ILE A 59 -0.47 -6.51 18.46
C ILE A 59 0.31 -7.81 18.28
N CYS A 60 1.35 -8.04 19.08
CA CYS A 60 2.17 -9.26 19.01
C CYS A 60 1.36 -10.51 19.38
N GLY A 61 0.39 -10.40 20.30
CA GLY A 61 -0.51 -11.50 20.62
C GLY A 61 -1.37 -11.92 19.42
N HIS A 62 -1.80 -10.96 18.59
CA HIS A 62 -2.46 -11.26 17.31
C HIS A 62 -1.48 -11.86 16.30
N ALA A 63 -0.31 -11.23 16.12
CA ALA A 63 0.71 -11.69 15.18
C ALA A 63 1.19 -13.12 15.46
N ALA A 64 1.40 -13.49 16.73
CA ALA A 64 1.84 -14.82 17.12
C ALA A 64 0.88 -15.92 16.65
N ARG A 65 -0.43 -15.70 16.77
CA ARG A 65 -1.44 -16.67 16.30
C ARG A 65 -1.42 -16.83 14.78
N GLU A 66 -1.30 -15.72 14.06
CA GLU A 66 -1.26 -15.74 12.59
C GLU A 66 0.05 -16.37 12.08
N PHE A 67 1.19 -16.01 12.65
CA PHE A 67 2.49 -16.57 12.27
C PHE A 67 2.64 -18.05 12.66
N GLN A 68 2.01 -18.50 13.76
CA GLN A 68 1.94 -19.94 14.04
C GLN A 68 1.19 -20.69 12.93
N ARG A 69 0.04 -20.18 12.48
CA ARG A 69 -0.69 -20.79 11.36
C ARG A 69 0.10 -20.81 10.07
N MET A 70 0.89 -19.76 9.82
CA MET A 70 1.81 -19.68 8.69
C MET A 70 2.88 -20.79 8.76
N HIS A 71 3.52 -20.94 9.93
CA HIS A 71 4.52 -21.98 10.17
C HIS A 71 3.94 -23.39 10.04
N ASP A 72 2.81 -23.67 10.67
CA ASP A 72 2.14 -24.96 10.60
C ASP A 72 1.75 -25.31 9.16
N THR A 73 1.30 -24.31 8.40
CA THR A 73 1.00 -24.44 6.96
C THR A 73 2.26 -24.72 6.16
N PHE A 74 3.36 -24.01 6.41
CA PHE A 74 4.63 -24.23 5.73
C PHE A 74 5.18 -25.63 5.99
N ILE A 75 5.21 -26.09 7.25
CA ILE A 75 5.66 -27.45 7.59
C ILE A 75 4.80 -28.48 6.86
N ARG A 76 3.47 -28.34 6.90
CA ARG A 76 2.56 -29.27 6.25
C ARG A 76 2.81 -29.32 4.74
N ASP A 77 2.98 -28.16 4.11
CA ASP A 77 3.15 -28.06 2.66
C ASP A 77 4.55 -28.55 2.19
N ASN A 78 5.55 -28.57 3.07
CA ASN A 78 6.92 -29.03 2.80
C ASN A 78 7.26 -30.39 3.44
N ASP A 79 6.28 -31.08 4.03
CA ASP A 79 6.49 -32.42 4.60
C ASP A 79 6.76 -33.43 3.46
N PRO A 80 7.94 -34.10 3.43
CA PRO A 80 8.29 -34.99 2.33
C PRO A 80 7.32 -36.16 2.16
N ARG A 81 6.75 -36.67 3.25
CA ARG A 81 5.78 -37.77 3.21
C ARG A 81 4.46 -37.28 2.63
N GLN A 82 4.00 -36.09 3.02
CA GLN A 82 2.80 -35.49 2.43
C GLN A 82 3.01 -35.15 0.95
N GLY A 83 4.21 -34.68 0.57
CA GLY A 83 4.59 -34.47 -0.82
C GLY A 83 4.51 -35.76 -1.64
N LEU A 84 5.11 -36.85 -1.15
CA LEU A 84 5.03 -38.16 -1.79
C LEU A 84 3.59 -38.67 -1.88
N GLU A 85 2.79 -38.51 -0.82
CA GLU A 85 1.39 -38.95 -0.81
C GLU A 85 0.55 -38.11 -1.80
N LYS A 86 0.82 -36.81 -1.91
CA LYS A 86 0.18 -35.89 -2.88
C LYS A 86 0.39 -36.34 -4.33
N PHE A 87 1.59 -36.83 -4.67
CA PHE A 87 1.93 -37.28 -6.02
C PHE A 87 1.80 -38.80 -6.23
N LYS A 88 1.43 -39.57 -5.21
CA LYS A 88 1.33 -41.04 -5.26
C LYS A 88 0.47 -41.55 -6.41
N GLN A 89 -0.68 -40.93 -6.66
CA GLN A 89 -1.55 -41.32 -7.77
C GLN A 89 -0.88 -41.06 -9.12
N GLN A 90 -0.17 -39.93 -9.27
CA GLN A 90 0.60 -39.61 -10.47
C GLN A 90 1.72 -40.63 -10.68
N TYR A 91 2.55 -40.91 -9.66
CA TYR A 91 3.60 -41.92 -9.75
C TYR A 91 3.08 -43.31 -10.12
N CYS A 92 1.95 -43.73 -9.54
CA CYS A 92 1.30 -45.00 -9.89
C CYS A 92 0.83 -45.02 -11.35
N THR A 93 0.30 -43.89 -11.83
CA THR A 93 -0.19 -43.78 -13.21
C THR A 93 0.98 -43.76 -14.20
N ASP A 94 2.07 -43.06 -13.88
CA ASP A 94 3.30 -43.05 -14.68
C ASP A 94 3.93 -44.43 -14.78
N PHE A 95 3.95 -45.17 -13.66
CA PHE A 95 4.42 -46.56 -13.64
C PHE A 95 3.57 -47.45 -14.54
N LYS A 96 2.24 -47.35 -14.46
CA LYS A 96 1.32 -48.13 -15.32
C LYS A 96 1.52 -47.80 -16.80
N ASP A 97 1.70 -46.53 -17.13
CA ASP A 97 1.90 -46.10 -18.51
C ASP A 97 3.22 -46.59 -19.07
N LEU A 98 4.29 -46.54 -18.26
CA LEU A 98 5.58 -47.11 -18.63
C LEU A 98 5.50 -48.63 -18.81
N PHE A 99 4.80 -49.32 -17.89
CA PHE A 99 4.63 -50.77 -17.93
C PHE A 99 3.80 -51.24 -19.13
N CYS A 100 2.79 -50.47 -19.51
CA CYS A 100 1.87 -50.77 -20.62
C CYS A 100 2.31 -50.16 -21.97
N ASP A 101 3.50 -49.55 -22.05
CA ASP A 101 4.07 -48.92 -23.26
C ASP A 101 3.13 -47.90 -23.94
N ARG A 102 2.47 -47.06 -23.13
CA ARG A 102 1.56 -46.01 -23.63
C ARG A 102 2.35 -44.78 -24.08
N ASP A 103 1.79 -44.00 -25.01
CA ASP A 103 2.38 -42.73 -25.45
C ASP A 103 2.45 -41.72 -24.29
N GLN A 104 3.66 -41.52 -23.77
CA GLN A 104 3.93 -40.61 -22.66
C GLN A 104 4.12 -39.15 -23.10
N CYS A 105 4.30 -38.87 -24.40
CA CYS A 105 4.61 -37.52 -24.88
C CYS A 105 3.48 -36.55 -24.59
N GLN A 106 2.24 -36.91 -24.97
CA GLN A 106 1.06 -36.05 -24.76
C GLN A 106 0.84 -35.82 -23.27
N ARG A 107 0.77 -36.90 -22.49
CA ARG A 107 0.51 -36.83 -21.04
C ARG A 107 1.55 -36.02 -20.28
N LYS A 108 2.83 -36.23 -20.57
CA LYS A 108 3.90 -35.47 -19.90
C LYS A 108 3.88 -34.01 -20.32
N ALA A 109 3.50 -33.69 -21.56
CA ALA A 109 3.29 -32.32 -21.99
C ALA A 109 2.10 -31.67 -21.24
N GLU A 110 1.01 -32.41 -21.03
CA GLU A 110 -0.16 -31.96 -20.25
C GLU A 110 0.21 -31.72 -18.77
N GLU A 111 0.90 -32.67 -18.13
CA GLU A 111 1.38 -32.55 -16.76
C GLU A 111 2.33 -31.36 -16.61
N PHE A 112 3.31 -31.21 -17.51
CA PHE A 112 4.23 -30.08 -17.50
C PHE A 112 3.50 -28.74 -17.67
N THR A 113 2.56 -28.67 -18.62
CA THR A 113 1.83 -27.43 -18.91
C THR A 113 0.96 -27.02 -17.72
N THR A 114 0.22 -27.96 -17.13
CA THR A 114 -0.74 -27.68 -16.06
C THR A 114 -0.08 -27.46 -14.70
N GLN A 115 0.95 -28.24 -14.37
CA GLN A 115 1.57 -28.23 -13.04
C GLN A 115 2.77 -27.27 -12.94
N CYS A 116 3.45 -26.97 -14.04
CA CYS A 116 4.67 -26.15 -14.03
C CYS A 116 4.50 -24.84 -14.80
N LEU A 117 4.16 -24.92 -16.09
CA LEU A 117 4.16 -23.74 -16.97
C LEU A 117 3.03 -22.76 -16.65
N GLN A 118 1.80 -23.25 -16.49
CA GLN A 118 0.64 -22.41 -16.18
C GLN A 118 0.82 -21.64 -14.85
N PRO A 119 1.25 -22.26 -13.73
CA PRO A 119 1.57 -21.52 -12.51
C PRO A 119 2.67 -20.48 -12.70
N ALA A 120 3.76 -20.81 -13.39
CA ALA A 120 4.86 -19.88 -13.64
C ALA A 120 4.41 -18.64 -14.45
N VAL A 121 3.58 -18.85 -15.48
CA VAL A 121 2.99 -17.75 -16.27
C VAL A 121 2.10 -16.85 -15.42
N ARG A 122 1.27 -17.41 -14.53
CA ARG A 122 0.42 -16.63 -13.63
C ARG A 122 1.23 -15.80 -12.64
N GLU A 123 2.29 -16.38 -12.12
CA GLU A 123 3.20 -15.70 -11.18
C GLU A 123 3.90 -14.52 -11.87
N TYR A 124 4.40 -14.73 -13.09
CA TYR A 124 4.99 -13.66 -13.92
C TYR A 124 4.01 -12.50 -14.12
N VAL A 125 2.80 -12.78 -14.61
CA VAL A 125 1.77 -11.75 -14.82
C VAL A 125 1.48 -11.01 -13.51
N THR A 126 1.35 -11.73 -12.40
CA THR A 126 1.04 -11.15 -11.08
C THR A 126 2.17 -10.26 -10.55
N LYS A 127 3.43 -10.65 -10.74
CA LYS A 127 4.60 -9.85 -10.33
C LYS A 127 4.78 -8.60 -11.19
N THR A 128 4.54 -8.70 -12.50
CA THR A 128 4.74 -7.59 -13.43
C THR A 128 3.61 -6.57 -13.43
N LEU A 129 2.35 -7.01 -13.31
CA LEU A 129 1.17 -6.15 -13.46
C LEU A 129 1.20 -4.89 -12.56
N GLY A 130 1.68 -5.02 -11.33
CA GLY A 130 1.76 -3.89 -10.39
C GLY A 130 2.64 -2.75 -10.90
N HIS A 131 3.73 -3.07 -11.60
CA HIS A 131 4.65 -2.09 -12.19
C HIS A 131 4.02 -1.41 -13.41
N ASP A 132 3.42 -2.18 -14.32
CA ASP A 132 2.74 -1.64 -15.51
C ASP A 132 1.61 -0.69 -15.13
N ILE A 133 0.86 -0.98 -14.05
CA ILE A 133 -0.16 -0.08 -13.51
C ILE A 133 0.47 1.25 -13.07
N VAL A 134 1.57 1.23 -12.32
CA VAL A 134 2.24 2.46 -11.87
C VAL A 134 2.71 3.27 -13.08
N GLU A 135 3.39 2.63 -14.03
CA GLU A 135 3.87 3.28 -15.25
C GLU A 135 2.71 3.88 -16.04
N LYS A 136 1.59 3.18 -16.18
CA LYS A 136 0.42 3.67 -16.91
C LYS A 136 -0.25 4.85 -16.23
N MET A 137 -0.37 4.85 -14.91
CA MET A 137 -0.92 5.98 -14.14
C MET A 137 -0.05 7.24 -14.27
N GLN A 138 1.26 7.07 -14.38
CA GLN A 138 2.23 8.15 -14.54
C GLN A 138 2.33 8.66 -15.98
N SER A 139 2.34 7.76 -16.96
CA SER A 139 2.46 8.07 -18.39
C SER A 139 1.15 8.53 -19.05
N GLY A 140 0.07 8.65 -18.26
CA GLY A 140 -1.17 9.28 -18.70
C GLY A 140 -0.94 10.69 -19.26
N ASP A 141 -1.90 11.17 -20.04
CA ASP A 141 -1.85 12.47 -20.70
C ASP A 141 -1.47 13.60 -19.72
N LYS A 142 -0.94 14.73 -20.19
CA LYS A 142 -0.38 15.81 -19.33
C LYS A 142 -1.35 16.37 -18.25
N GLY A 143 -2.64 16.00 -18.31
CA GLY A 143 -3.66 16.22 -17.29
C GLY A 143 -3.86 15.09 -16.26
N SER A 144 -2.99 14.08 -16.18
CA SER A 144 -3.05 13.04 -15.15
C SER A 144 -2.88 13.66 -13.77
N ARG A 145 -3.74 13.27 -12.82
CA ARG A 145 -3.68 13.67 -11.39
C ARG A 145 -2.35 13.31 -10.72
N PHE A 146 -1.55 12.49 -11.38
CA PHE A 146 -0.22 12.01 -10.94
C PHE A 146 0.94 12.72 -11.66
N SER A 147 0.68 13.74 -12.47
CA SER A 147 1.70 14.45 -13.26
C SER A 147 2.67 15.25 -12.39
N THR A 148 2.16 15.94 -11.36
CA THR A 148 2.94 16.70 -10.40
C THR A 148 2.37 16.56 -8.99
N ARG A 149 3.23 16.66 -7.98
CA ARG A 149 2.81 16.67 -6.57
C ARG A 149 1.79 17.76 -6.25
N SER A 150 1.96 18.96 -6.79
CA SER A 150 1.03 20.07 -6.58
C SER A 150 -0.35 19.77 -7.17
N PHE A 151 -0.40 19.18 -8.38
CA PHE A 151 -1.67 18.78 -9.00
C PHE A 151 -2.34 17.61 -8.29
N PHE A 152 -1.55 16.67 -7.79
CA PHE A 152 -2.04 15.57 -6.97
C PHE A 152 -2.69 16.07 -5.67
N GLN A 153 -2.00 16.94 -4.93
CA GLN A 153 -2.51 17.53 -3.70
C GLN A 153 -3.77 18.38 -3.95
N PHE A 154 -3.76 19.19 -5.01
CA PHE A 154 -4.94 19.93 -5.46
C PHE A 154 -6.12 18.99 -5.72
N SER A 155 -5.92 17.92 -6.50
CA SER A 155 -6.97 16.98 -6.89
C SER A 155 -7.64 16.30 -5.69
N ILE A 156 -6.87 15.97 -4.65
CA ILE A 156 -7.42 15.38 -3.42
C ILE A 156 -8.30 16.39 -2.67
N LEU A 157 -7.83 17.63 -2.52
CA LEU A 157 -8.56 18.67 -1.81
C LEU A 157 -9.81 19.10 -2.60
N GLU A 158 -9.72 19.19 -3.92
CA GLU A 158 -10.87 19.42 -4.80
C GLU A 158 -11.91 18.28 -4.65
N HIS A 159 -11.46 17.03 -4.64
CA HIS A 159 -12.35 15.88 -4.44
C HIS A 159 -13.02 15.90 -3.04
N LEU A 160 -12.27 16.22 -1.99
CA LEU A 160 -12.83 16.38 -0.65
C LEU A 160 -13.87 17.50 -0.59
N LEU A 161 -13.62 18.62 -1.27
CA LEU A 161 -14.56 19.73 -1.37
C LEU A 161 -15.82 19.35 -2.16
N SER A 162 -15.66 18.64 -3.27
CA SER A 162 -16.77 18.22 -4.13
C SER A 162 -17.72 17.31 -3.34
N GLU A 163 -17.16 16.31 -2.66
CA GLU A 163 -17.85 15.37 -1.76
C GLU A 163 -18.50 16.08 -0.56
N ASN A 164 -17.80 17.04 0.05
CA ASN A 164 -18.30 17.86 1.16
C ASN A 164 -18.84 17.04 2.36
N ARG A 165 -18.21 15.90 2.66
CA ARG A 165 -18.59 14.98 3.76
C ARG A 165 -17.59 15.04 4.91
N PHE A 166 -18.09 15.25 6.14
CA PHE A 166 -17.26 15.40 7.33
C PHE A 166 -16.33 14.20 7.56
N GLU A 167 -16.83 12.99 7.40
CA GLU A 167 -16.10 11.75 7.66
C GLU A 167 -14.89 11.62 6.74
N LYS A 168 -15.00 12.11 5.49
CA LYS A 168 -13.91 12.11 4.51
C LYS A 168 -12.83 13.11 4.90
N PHE A 169 -13.20 14.32 5.29
CA PHE A 169 -12.25 15.29 5.84
C PHE A 169 -11.58 14.77 7.11
N LEU A 170 -12.36 14.20 8.03
CA LEU A 170 -11.83 13.67 9.27
C LEU A 170 -10.83 12.53 9.03
N SER A 171 -11.14 11.62 8.10
CA SER A 171 -10.24 10.54 7.69
C SER A 171 -8.97 11.08 7.03
N TYR A 172 -9.08 12.06 6.13
CA TYR A 172 -7.94 12.73 5.51
C TYR A 172 -7.02 13.39 6.53
N ILE A 173 -7.60 14.03 7.56
CA ILE A 173 -6.85 14.75 8.59
C ILE A 173 -6.22 13.77 9.60
N SER A 174 -6.97 12.78 10.07
CA SER A 174 -6.59 11.93 11.20
C SER A 174 -5.87 10.65 10.78
N SER A 175 -5.96 10.27 9.51
CA SER A 175 -5.39 9.04 8.95
C SER A 175 -4.94 9.29 7.51
N TYR A 176 -4.10 10.31 7.34
CA TYR A 176 -3.71 10.87 6.04
C TYR A 176 -3.17 9.82 5.08
N GLU A 177 -2.15 9.05 5.48
CA GLU A 177 -1.54 8.03 4.61
C GLU A 177 -2.57 7.00 4.13
N ASN A 178 -3.37 6.44 5.05
CA ASN A 178 -4.41 5.47 4.70
C ASN A 178 -5.47 6.07 3.77
N TYR A 179 -5.94 7.29 4.07
CA TYR A 179 -6.93 7.97 3.23
C TYR A 179 -6.40 8.18 1.82
N VAL A 180 -5.17 8.69 1.69
CA VAL A 180 -4.58 8.97 0.37
C VAL A 180 -4.34 7.68 -0.40
N LYS A 181 -3.84 6.61 0.23
CA LYS A 181 -3.66 5.30 -0.41
C LYS A 181 -4.99 4.71 -0.92
N GLU A 182 -6.05 4.79 -0.12
CA GLU A 182 -7.39 4.37 -0.53
C GLU A 182 -7.95 5.24 -1.66
N TRP A 183 -7.68 6.54 -1.64
CA TRP A 183 -8.05 7.44 -2.73
C TRP A 183 -7.31 7.10 -4.02
N ILE A 184 -5.98 6.89 -3.97
CA ILE A 184 -5.17 6.45 -5.12
C ILE A 184 -5.71 5.13 -5.68
N LEU A 185 -6.04 4.17 -4.82
CA LEU A 185 -6.64 2.91 -5.25
C LEU A 185 -7.95 3.12 -6.01
N GLY A 186 -8.81 4.03 -5.52
CA GLY A 186 -10.01 4.46 -6.24
C GLY A 186 -9.71 5.08 -7.61
N GLN A 187 -8.69 5.92 -7.69
CA GLN A 187 -8.24 6.54 -8.94
C GLN A 187 -7.71 5.52 -9.95
N ILE A 188 -6.98 4.50 -9.51
CA ILE A 188 -6.55 3.38 -10.36
C ILE A 188 -7.80 2.68 -10.93
N VAL A 189 -8.76 2.33 -10.08
CA VAL A 189 -10.00 1.65 -10.51
C VAL A 189 -10.78 2.48 -11.52
N GLU A 190 -10.86 3.81 -11.34
CA GLU A 190 -11.51 4.72 -12.28
C GLU A 190 -10.76 4.84 -13.61
N HIS A 191 -9.42 4.84 -13.58
CA HIS A 191 -8.58 4.98 -14.78
C HIS A 191 -8.60 3.75 -15.69
N PHE A 192 -8.93 2.57 -15.13
CA PHE A 192 -9.02 1.31 -15.87
C PHE A 192 -10.48 0.87 -16.01
N PRO A 193 -11.25 1.49 -16.93
CA PRO A 193 -12.65 1.13 -17.16
C PRO A 193 -12.78 -0.31 -17.68
N ARG A 194 -14.02 -0.83 -17.64
CA ARG A 194 -14.35 -2.09 -18.32
C ARG A 194 -14.27 -1.88 -19.83
N GLY A 195 -13.56 -2.74 -20.55
CA GLY A 195 -13.34 -2.64 -22.00
C GLY A 195 -11.86 -2.42 -22.33
N ASP A 196 -11.59 -1.76 -23.45
CA ASP A 196 -10.24 -1.57 -23.96
C ASP A 196 -9.33 -0.85 -22.94
N ASN A 197 -8.18 -1.46 -22.64
CA ASN A 197 -7.22 -1.06 -21.60
C ASN A 197 -7.66 -1.37 -20.16
N SER A 198 -8.59 -2.30 -19.94
CA SER A 198 -8.87 -2.76 -18.58
C SER A 198 -7.67 -3.46 -17.92
N ILE A 199 -7.74 -3.67 -16.60
CA ILE A 199 -6.75 -4.50 -15.87
C ILE A 199 -6.69 -5.91 -16.47
N ALA A 200 -7.84 -6.47 -16.87
CA ALA A 200 -7.91 -7.78 -17.52
C ALA A 200 -7.19 -7.79 -18.87
N ASP A 201 -7.31 -6.72 -19.66
CA ASP A 201 -6.60 -6.60 -20.94
C ASP A 201 -5.09 -6.54 -20.74
N MET A 202 -4.62 -5.82 -19.72
CA MET A 202 -3.19 -5.76 -19.40
C MET A 202 -2.66 -7.12 -18.96
N GLU A 203 -3.40 -7.84 -18.12
CA GLU A 203 -3.07 -9.22 -17.76
C GLU A 203 -3.01 -10.12 -18.99
N GLU A 204 -3.98 -10.01 -19.90
CA GLU A 204 -4.00 -10.79 -21.12
C GLU A 204 -2.81 -10.45 -22.04
N ARG A 205 -2.46 -9.17 -22.18
CA ARG A 205 -1.28 -8.74 -22.97
C ARG A 205 0.02 -9.31 -22.41
N LEU A 206 0.22 -9.22 -21.09
CA LEU A 206 1.39 -9.80 -20.42
C LEU A 206 1.45 -11.31 -20.60
N MET A 207 0.30 -11.99 -20.47
CA MET A 207 0.17 -13.43 -20.68
C MET A 207 0.52 -13.81 -22.14
N LYS A 208 -0.03 -13.12 -23.14
CA LYS A 208 0.27 -13.35 -24.56
C LYS A 208 1.75 -13.08 -24.88
N LEU A 209 2.36 -12.06 -24.26
CA LEU A 209 3.77 -11.74 -24.44
C LEU A 209 4.65 -12.91 -23.96
N ILE A 210 4.39 -13.43 -22.76
CA ILE A 210 5.20 -14.52 -22.21
C ILE A 210 4.94 -15.85 -22.92
N THR A 211 3.69 -16.18 -23.28
CA THR A 211 3.39 -17.41 -24.04
C THR A 211 4.03 -17.38 -25.43
N ARG A 212 4.04 -16.22 -26.10
CA ARG A 212 4.77 -16.05 -27.38
C ARG A 212 6.26 -16.30 -27.21
N ARG A 213 6.88 -15.78 -26.15
CA ARG A 213 8.31 -16.01 -25.86
C ARG A 213 8.60 -17.49 -25.61
N ILE A 214 7.75 -18.19 -24.86
CA ILE A 214 7.88 -19.64 -24.63
C ILE A 214 7.79 -20.39 -25.97
N LYS A 215 6.80 -20.09 -26.81
CA LYS A 215 6.64 -20.72 -28.15
C LYS A 215 7.91 -20.58 -29.00
N VAL A 216 8.47 -19.37 -29.07
CA VAL A 216 9.71 -19.10 -29.83
C VAL A 216 10.89 -19.93 -29.32
N ILE A 217 11.01 -20.11 -28.00
CA ILE A 217 12.06 -20.95 -27.40
C ILE A 217 11.84 -22.42 -27.78
N VAL A 218 10.63 -22.95 -27.63
CA VAL A 218 10.29 -24.34 -27.98
C VAL A 218 10.60 -24.63 -29.45
N GLU A 219 10.15 -23.76 -30.37
CA GLU A 219 10.41 -23.90 -31.80
C GLU A 219 11.91 -23.80 -32.14
N SER A 220 12.66 -22.93 -31.44
CA SER A 220 14.12 -22.82 -31.59
C SER A 220 14.84 -24.10 -31.17
N MET A 221 14.40 -24.71 -30.07
CA MET A 221 14.93 -25.99 -29.60
C MET A 221 14.60 -27.13 -30.57
N GLN A 222 13.39 -27.16 -31.13
CA GLN A 222 13.02 -28.13 -32.17
C GLN A 222 13.92 -28.03 -33.41
N ARG A 223 14.18 -26.82 -33.91
CA ARG A 223 15.07 -26.61 -35.07
C ARG A 223 16.49 -27.08 -34.79
N LYS A 224 17.06 -26.71 -33.64
CA LYS A 224 18.41 -27.16 -33.23
C LYS A 224 18.54 -28.67 -33.14
N ALA A 225 17.49 -29.34 -32.65
CA ALA A 225 17.45 -30.79 -32.58
C ALA A 225 17.40 -31.45 -33.98
N ALA A 226 16.69 -30.84 -34.93
CA ALA A 226 16.62 -31.32 -36.31
C ALA A 226 17.94 -31.17 -37.08
N GLU A 227 18.72 -30.11 -36.80
CA GLU A 227 20.01 -29.82 -37.47
C GLU A 227 21.16 -30.73 -37.01
N LYS A 228 21.16 -31.18 -35.74
CA LYS A 228 22.27 -31.94 -35.15
C LYS A 228 22.28 -33.43 -35.48
N GLY A 229 21.22 -33.97 -36.06
CA GLY A 229 21.16 -35.38 -36.50
C GLY A 229 21.34 -36.43 -35.38
N GLU A 230 21.22 -36.07 -34.10
CA GLU A 230 21.50 -36.94 -32.95
C GLU A 230 20.24 -37.54 -32.31
N GLU A 231 20.44 -38.69 -31.65
CA GLU A 231 19.45 -39.45 -30.86
C GLU A 231 18.51 -38.52 -30.09
N ALA A 232 17.20 -38.73 -30.27
CA ALA A 232 16.15 -37.87 -29.71
C ALA A 232 16.47 -37.47 -28.27
N MET A 233 16.72 -36.17 -28.05
CA MET A 233 16.87 -35.59 -26.72
C MET A 233 15.72 -36.13 -25.86
N ASN A 234 15.99 -36.73 -24.70
CA ASN A 234 14.90 -37.21 -23.88
C ASN A 234 14.12 -35.99 -23.32
N ILE A 235 12.85 -36.20 -22.99
CA ILE A 235 11.97 -35.11 -22.54
C ILE A 235 12.54 -34.40 -21.30
N ARG A 236 13.28 -35.12 -20.44
CA ARG A 236 13.90 -34.53 -19.24
C ARG A 236 14.92 -33.45 -19.60
N THR A 237 15.86 -33.75 -20.49
CA THR A 237 16.88 -32.75 -20.90
C THR A 237 16.22 -31.61 -21.67
N PHE A 238 15.20 -31.90 -22.49
CA PHE A 238 14.42 -30.85 -23.16
C PHE A 238 13.77 -29.86 -22.16
N ILE A 239 13.09 -30.36 -21.12
CA ILE A 239 12.47 -29.51 -20.11
C ILE A 239 13.53 -28.70 -19.35
N GLN A 240 14.67 -29.32 -18.98
CA GLN A 240 15.76 -28.65 -18.26
C GLN A 240 16.37 -27.50 -19.07
N ASP A 241 16.63 -27.70 -20.36
CA ASP A 241 17.14 -26.67 -21.25
C ASP A 241 16.13 -25.53 -21.42
N MET A 242 14.85 -25.87 -21.58
CA MET A 242 13.80 -24.86 -21.71
C MET A 242 13.66 -24.02 -20.43
N CYS A 243 13.66 -24.65 -19.25
CA CYS A 243 13.63 -23.96 -17.96
C CYS A 243 14.86 -23.06 -17.78
N SER A 244 16.05 -23.52 -18.19
CA SER A 244 17.27 -22.72 -18.14
C SER A 244 17.18 -21.47 -19.03
N ASN A 245 16.64 -21.58 -20.24
CA ASN A 245 16.41 -20.45 -21.15
C ASN A 245 15.37 -19.44 -20.63
N LEU A 246 14.48 -19.86 -19.72
CA LEU A 246 13.42 -19.05 -19.15
C LEU A 246 13.70 -18.58 -17.71
N SER A 247 14.82 -19.00 -17.11
CA SER A 247 15.15 -18.77 -15.69
C SER A 247 15.18 -17.28 -15.29
N ASN A 248 15.58 -16.38 -16.19
CA ASN A 248 15.57 -14.93 -15.94
C ASN A 248 14.17 -14.29 -16.07
N THR A 249 13.12 -15.07 -16.33
CA THR A 249 11.77 -14.55 -16.63
C THR A 249 10.67 -15.33 -15.94
N LEU A 250 10.80 -16.65 -15.78
CA LEU A 250 9.82 -17.52 -15.15
C LEU A 250 10.44 -18.31 -13.99
N ASP A 251 9.74 -18.27 -12.86
CA ASP A 251 10.03 -19.11 -11.71
C ASP A 251 9.17 -20.39 -11.79
N PHE A 252 9.80 -21.55 -12.00
CA PHE A 252 9.10 -22.83 -12.06
C PHE A 252 8.97 -23.47 -10.66
N PRO A 253 7.82 -24.07 -10.32
CA PRO A 253 7.65 -24.80 -9.07
C PRO A 253 8.52 -26.07 -9.05
N LYS A 254 9.56 -26.10 -8.21
CA LYS A 254 10.57 -27.18 -8.16
C LYS A 254 9.95 -28.56 -7.92
N ASP A 255 9.09 -28.70 -6.92
CA ASP A 255 8.51 -29.99 -6.57
C ASP A 255 7.65 -30.59 -7.71
N ALA A 256 6.89 -29.72 -8.40
CA ALA A 256 6.10 -30.13 -9.55
C ALA A 256 7.00 -30.46 -10.76
N LEU A 257 8.07 -29.69 -10.96
CA LEU A 257 9.05 -29.96 -12.01
C LEU A 257 9.73 -31.31 -11.80
N ASP A 258 10.15 -31.62 -10.58
CA ASP A 258 10.76 -32.89 -10.21
C ASP A 258 9.78 -34.05 -10.40
N ALA A 259 8.51 -33.89 -10.02
CA ALA A 259 7.47 -34.89 -10.23
C ALA A 259 7.23 -35.19 -11.72
N VAL A 260 7.15 -34.15 -12.56
CA VAL A 260 6.95 -34.28 -14.01
C VAL A 260 8.16 -34.96 -14.68
N MET A 261 9.37 -34.78 -14.15
CA MET A 261 10.60 -35.36 -14.69
C MET A 261 10.81 -36.85 -14.35
N VAL A 262 9.92 -37.47 -13.56
CA VAL A 262 10.00 -38.90 -13.20
C VAL A 262 9.61 -39.78 -14.39
N LEU A 263 10.45 -40.79 -14.68
CA LEU A 263 10.25 -41.87 -15.67
C LEU A 263 9.81 -41.39 -17.06
N ASN A 264 10.78 -41.10 -17.94
CA ASN A 264 10.47 -40.73 -19.31
C ASN A 264 11.53 -41.22 -20.31
N LYS A 265 11.11 -42.09 -21.25
CA LYS A 265 11.93 -42.60 -22.37
C LYS A 265 11.44 -42.09 -23.73
N ALA A 266 10.48 -41.16 -23.76
CA ALA A 266 9.78 -40.79 -24.98
C ALA A 266 10.50 -39.68 -25.78
N ASN A 267 10.05 -39.49 -27.02
CA ASN A 267 10.67 -38.63 -28.02
C ASN A 267 10.35 -37.14 -27.77
N SER A 268 11.39 -36.30 -27.60
CA SER A 268 11.25 -34.84 -27.43
C SER A 268 10.54 -34.11 -28.58
N LYS A 269 10.61 -34.62 -29.81
CA LYS A 269 9.92 -33.99 -30.95
C LYS A 269 8.41 -34.05 -30.79
N GLN A 270 7.87 -35.24 -30.52
CA GLN A 270 6.43 -35.39 -30.32
C GLN A 270 5.95 -34.67 -29.07
N PHE A 271 6.75 -34.68 -27.99
CA PHE A 271 6.47 -33.88 -26.79
C PHE A 271 6.38 -32.38 -27.08
N SER A 272 7.32 -31.83 -27.87
CA SER A 272 7.34 -30.40 -28.18
C SER A 272 6.17 -29.98 -29.07
N ASP A 273 5.74 -30.82 -30.01
CA ASP A 273 4.53 -30.58 -30.81
C ASP A 273 3.27 -30.53 -29.93
N TRP A 274 3.14 -31.50 -29.00
CA TRP A 274 2.06 -31.47 -28.00
C TRP A 274 2.14 -30.23 -27.12
N LEU A 275 3.32 -29.88 -26.63
CA LEU A 275 3.53 -28.70 -25.79
C LEU A 275 3.10 -27.42 -26.48
N LEU A 276 3.43 -27.22 -27.76
CA LEU A 276 2.99 -26.05 -28.53
C LEU A 276 1.45 -25.97 -28.62
N SER A 277 0.78 -27.10 -28.84
CA SER A 277 -0.68 -27.17 -28.85
C SER A 277 -1.29 -26.83 -27.48
N LEU A 278 -0.68 -27.32 -26.40
CA LEU A 278 -1.14 -27.11 -25.03
C LEU A 278 -0.88 -25.69 -24.54
N ILE A 279 0.21 -25.03 -24.97
CA ILE A 279 0.44 -23.61 -24.69
C ILE A 279 -0.68 -22.78 -25.33
N LYS A 280 -1.12 -23.10 -26.55
CA LYS A 280 -2.25 -22.41 -27.20
C LYS A 280 -3.56 -22.63 -26.45
N ALA A 281 -3.83 -23.85 -26.00
CA ALA A 281 -5.02 -24.15 -25.20
C ALA A 281 -4.99 -23.46 -23.82
N MET A 282 -3.83 -23.46 -23.17
CA MET A 282 -3.58 -22.76 -21.90
C MET A 282 -3.82 -21.25 -22.06
N GLU A 283 -3.28 -20.64 -23.11
CA GLU A 283 -3.49 -19.22 -23.43
C GLU A 283 -4.98 -18.88 -23.53
N GLN A 284 -5.76 -19.68 -24.28
CA GLN A 284 -7.21 -19.50 -24.42
C GLN A 284 -7.96 -19.65 -23.08
N SER A 285 -7.60 -20.67 -22.30
CA SER A 285 -8.20 -20.95 -20.98
C SER A 285 -7.92 -19.81 -19.99
N LEU A 286 -6.67 -19.33 -19.94
CA LEU A 286 -6.27 -18.21 -19.08
C LEU A 286 -6.96 -16.92 -19.50
N SER A 287 -7.01 -16.60 -20.79
CA SER A 287 -7.77 -15.44 -21.29
C SER A 287 -9.23 -15.48 -20.84
N ALA A 288 -9.90 -16.64 -20.96
CA ALA A 288 -11.28 -16.78 -20.51
C ALA A 288 -11.43 -16.63 -18.99
N GLU A 289 -10.47 -17.11 -18.19
CA GLU A 289 -10.48 -16.91 -16.74
C GLU A 289 -10.31 -15.44 -16.34
N ILE A 290 -9.34 -14.75 -16.95
CA ILE A 290 -9.05 -13.34 -16.68
C ILE A 290 -10.32 -12.50 -16.88
N HIS A 291 -11.02 -12.69 -18.00
CA HIS A 291 -12.23 -11.94 -18.33
C HIS A 291 -13.48 -12.36 -17.51
N ARG A 292 -13.46 -13.53 -16.85
CA ARG A 292 -14.53 -13.92 -15.91
C ARG A 292 -14.43 -13.19 -14.57
N LYS A 293 -13.24 -12.76 -14.15
CA LYS A 293 -13.05 -12.08 -12.87
C LYS A 293 -13.44 -10.61 -13.00
N GLN A 294 -14.47 -10.19 -12.25
CA GLN A 294 -14.96 -8.80 -12.28
C GLN A 294 -14.47 -7.93 -11.12
N ASP A 295 -13.81 -8.53 -10.11
CA ASP A 295 -13.35 -7.80 -8.93
C ASP A 295 -11.95 -7.18 -9.14
N VAL A 296 -11.95 -6.02 -9.79
CA VAL A 296 -10.74 -5.23 -10.03
C VAL A 296 -10.07 -4.83 -8.72
N ARG A 297 -10.85 -4.41 -7.72
CA ARG A 297 -10.31 -3.93 -6.44
C ARG A 297 -9.63 -5.07 -5.69
N GLY A 298 -10.30 -6.21 -5.54
CA GLY A 298 -9.70 -7.39 -4.93
C GLY A 298 -8.46 -7.87 -5.70
N ARG A 299 -8.47 -7.78 -7.03
CA ARG A 299 -7.29 -8.11 -7.84
C ARG A 299 -6.11 -7.18 -7.51
N LEU A 300 -6.30 -5.87 -7.49
CA LEU A 300 -5.27 -4.89 -7.13
C LEU A 300 -4.74 -5.14 -5.71
N THR A 301 -5.62 -5.37 -4.75
CA THR A 301 -5.23 -5.67 -3.36
C THR A 301 -4.51 -7.02 -3.24
N SER A 302 -4.68 -7.94 -4.18
CA SER A 302 -3.96 -9.23 -4.20
C SER A 302 -2.52 -9.15 -4.73
N LEU A 303 -2.17 -8.10 -5.47
CA LEU A 303 -0.84 -8.00 -6.11
C LEU A 303 0.28 -7.92 -5.06
N PRO A 304 1.45 -8.56 -5.31
CA PRO A 304 2.61 -8.44 -4.43
C PRO A 304 3.08 -6.99 -4.28
N LEU A 305 3.18 -6.27 -5.40
CA LEU A 305 3.45 -4.84 -5.42
C LEU A 305 2.13 -4.05 -5.34
N LYS A 306 1.99 -3.24 -4.28
CA LYS A 306 0.85 -2.34 -4.12
C LYS A 306 1.09 -1.05 -4.90
N SER A 307 0.47 -0.93 -6.08
CA SER A 307 0.65 0.25 -6.94
C SER A 307 0.29 1.56 -6.24
N GLN A 308 -0.70 1.56 -5.34
CA GLN A 308 -1.08 2.74 -4.56
C GLN A 308 0.00 3.20 -3.57
N ASP A 309 0.79 2.27 -3.02
CA ASP A 309 1.87 2.60 -2.09
C ASP A 309 3.05 3.23 -2.84
N VAL A 310 3.38 2.67 -4.01
CA VAL A 310 4.41 3.23 -4.90
C VAL A 310 4.05 4.65 -5.33
N LEU A 311 2.81 4.87 -5.79
CA LEU A 311 2.32 6.18 -6.19
C LEU A 311 2.24 7.15 -5.00
N PHE A 312 1.85 6.68 -3.81
CA PHE A 312 1.84 7.50 -2.60
C PHE A 312 3.25 8.02 -2.27
N ASN A 313 4.24 7.14 -2.22
CA ASN A 313 5.61 7.53 -1.88
C ASN A 313 6.19 8.51 -2.92
N GLN A 314 5.87 8.32 -4.20
CA GLN A 314 6.33 9.19 -5.28
C GLN A 314 5.69 10.59 -5.22
N GLN A 315 4.39 10.69 -4.95
CA GLN A 315 3.65 11.96 -5.01
C GLN A 315 3.64 12.73 -3.68
N ILE A 316 3.65 12.03 -2.54
CA ILE A 316 3.50 12.65 -1.21
C ILE A 316 4.81 12.66 -0.41
N GLY A 317 5.71 11.71 -0.61
CA GLY A 317 6.95 11.61 0.16
C GLY A 317 6.72 10.94 1.53
N CYS A 318 7.15 11.58 2.61
CA CYS A 318 7.25 10.92 3.92
C CYS A 318 5.93 10.69 4.67
N GLY A 319 4.82 11.29 4.22
CA GLY A 319 3.50 11.15 4.87
C GLY A 319 3.35 11.81 6.24
N LYS A 320 4.40 12.38 6.84
CA LYS A 320 4.33 13.07 8.14
C LYS A 320 3.42 14.30 8.08
N GLN A 321 2.81 14.64 9.22
CA GLN A 321 1.84 15.75 9.33
C GLN A 321 2.23 16.71 10.45
N CYS A 322 1.97 18.01 10.25
CA CYS A 322 2.25 19.07 11.22
C CYS A 322 1.62 18.71 12.58
N PRO A 323 2.36 18.85 13.70
CA PRO A 323 1.89 18.41 15.01
C PRO A 323 0.61 19.11 15.48
N PHE A 324 0.42 20.37 15.06
CA PHE A 324 -0.70 21.21 15.46
C PHE A 324 -1.93 21.03 14.55
N CYS A 325 -1.79 21.36 13.27
CA CYS A 325 -2.93 21.39 12.34
C CYS A 325 -3.07 20.12 11.50
N LYS A 326 -2.13 19.17 11.59
CA LYS A 326 -2.08 17.94 10.79
C LYS A 326 -1.97 18.16 9.26
N ALA A 327 -1.55 19.35 8.81
CA ALA A 327 -1.22 19.58 7.40
C ALA A 327 -0.04 18.68 6.98
N PRO A 328 -0.08 18.05 5.79
CA PRO A 328 0.94 17.09 5.37
C PRO A 328 2.27 17.78 5.03
N CYS A 329 3.38 17.06 5.23
CA CYS A 329 4.71 17.53 4.89
C CYS A 329 4.86 17.75 3.37
N GLU A 330 5.53 18.84 2.99
CA GLU A 330 5.85 19.23 1.62
C GLU A 330 7.31 18.96 1.25
N ALA A 331 8.14 18.51 2.19
CA ALA A 331 9.52 18.13 1.87
C ALA A 331 9.53 17.00 0.82
N GLY A 332 10.42 17.14 -0.17
CA GLY A 332 10.57 16.18 -1.26
C GLY A 332 11.41 14.97 -0.85
N GLY A 333 11.08 13.79 -1.43
CA GLY A 333 11.77 12.54 -1.15
C GLY A 333 11.48 11.94 0.23
N GLU A 334 11.79 10.65 0.41
CA GLU A 334 11.61 9.95 1.69
C GLU A 334 12.68 10.34 2.73
N ALA A 335 13.88 10.72 2.28
CA ALA A 335 15.02 11.05 3.13
C ALA A 335 15.13 12.57 3.34
N HIS A 336 14.47 13.08 4.37
CA HIS A 336 14.68 14.45 4.86
C HIS A 336 14.60 14.51 6.38
N THR A 337 15.44 15.37 6.97
CA THR A 337 15.54 15.55 8.42
C THR A 337 14.58 16.61 8.96
N GLN A 338 14.17 17.58 8.13
CA GLN A 338 13.22 18.62 8.50
C GLN A 338 11.92 18.53 7.72
N HIS A 339 10.81 18.62 8.44
CA HIS A 339 9.44 18.63 7.93
C HIS A 339 8.92 20.06 7.89
N PHE A 340 8.25 20.44 6.82
CA PHE A 340 7.59 21.74 6.70
C PHE A 340 6.38 21.64 5.78
N THR A 341 5.51 22.64 5.83
CA THR A 341 4.42 22.84 4.87
C THR A 341 4.21 24.34 4.72
N SER A 342 3.89 24.76 3.50
CA SER A 342 3.60 26.16 3.18
C SER A 342 2.13 26.50 3.48
N ILE A 343 1.25 25.49 3.51
CA ILE A 343 -0.20 25.66 3.64
C ILE A 343 -0.65 25.06 4.97
N HIS A 344 -0.58 25.87 6.02
CA HIS A 344 -1.18 25.54 7.29
C HIS A 344 -2.69 25.77 7.30
N ARG A 345 -3.39 25.12 8.24
CA ARG A 345 -4.84 25.18 8.40
C ARG A 345 -5.21 25.40 9.87
N PRO A 346 -6.47 25.78 10.19
CA PRO A 346 -6.91 25.97 11.57
C PRO A 346 -6.54 24.77 12.45
N GLU A 347 -5.93 25.03 13.59
CA GLU A 347 -5.41 23.99 14.50
C GLU A 347 -6.53 23.09 15.03
N GLY A 348 -7.74 23.62 15.16
CA GLY A 348 -8.95 22.87 15.51
C GLY A 348 -9.26 21.72 14.56
N LEU A 349 -8.87 21.80 13.29
CA LEU A 349 -9.00 20.67 12.34
C LEU A 349 -8.11 19.49 12.75
N GLY A 350 -6.94 19.77 13.35
CA GLY A 350 -6.06 18.79 13.99
C GLY A 350 -6.57 18.30 15.35
N ARG A 351 -7.79 18.69 15.74
CA ARG A 351 -8.42 18.50 17.05
C ARG A 351 -7.70 19.23 18.19
N TYR A 352 -7.03 20.33 17.86
CA TYR A 352 -6.39 21.17 18.86
C TYR A 352 -7.40 22.10 19.54
N ARG A 353 -7.39 22.11 20.87
CA ARG A 353 -8.36 22.82 21.71
C ARG A 353 -7.74 23.49 22.94
N TRP A 354 -6.41 23.56 22.99
CA TRP A 354 -5.67 23.96 24.18
C TRP A 354 -4.76 25.15 23.88
N ARG A 355 -5.34 26.33 23.69
CA ARG A 355 -4.60 27.58 23.46
C ARG A 355 -4.90 28.55 24.59
N PHE A 356 -3.85 29.06 25.23
CA PHE A 356 -3.97 30.00 26.36
C PHE A 356 -3.10 31.24 26.15
N PRO A 357 -3.52 32.41 26.66
CA PRO A 357 -2.65 33.57 26.76
C PRO A 357 -1.38 33.25 27.56
N GLY A 358 -0.24 33.78 27.11
CA GLY A 358 1.07 33.50 27.70
C GLY A 358 1.20 33.83 29.20
N PHE A 359 0.43 34.80 29.70
CA PHE A 359 0.43 35.19 31.11
C PHE A 359 -0.18 34.12 32.04
N LEU A 360 -0.94 33.16 31.48
CA LEU A 360 -1.52 32.04 32.25
C LEU A 360 -0.57 30.84 32.38
N LEU A 361 0.69 30.94 31.94
CA LEU A 361 1.65 29.83 32.02
C LEU A 361 1.81 29.29 33.46
N PHE A 362 1.89 30.18 34.43
CA PHE A 362 2.02 29.80 35.84
C PHE A 362 0.84 28.96 36.31
N PHE A 363 -0.39 29.35 35.96
CA PHE A 363 -1.59 28.57 36.26
C PHE A 363 -1.61 27.24 35.47
N ALA A 364 -1.31 27.27 34.18
CA ALA A 364 -1.30 26.07 33.33
C ALA A 364 -0.26 25.01 33.76
N LEU A 365 0.85 25.43 34.39
CA LEU A 365 1.89 24.53 34.91
C LEU A 365 1.58 23.98 36.31
N MET A 366 0.75 24.67 37.10
CA MET A 366 0.42 24.31 38.49
C MET A 366 -0.81 23.39 38.62
N PHE A 367 -1.60 23.20 37.56
CA PHE A 367 -2.79 22.35 37.60
C PHE A 367 -2.49 20.87 37.33
N ASP A 368 -2.68 20.03 38.36
CA ASP A 368 -2.69 18.57 38.30
C ASP A 368 -4.01 18.06 37.68
N GLN A 369 -3.88 17.08 36.77
CA GLN A 369 -4.98 16.52 35.95
C GLN A 369 -6.02 15.72 36.74
N ARG A 370 -5.79 15.43 38.03
CA ARG A 370 -6.74 14.68 38.86
C ARG A 370 -7.97 15.50 39.29
N SER A 371 -7.92 16.82 39.15
CA SER A 371 -9.05 17.71 39.45
C SER A 371 -9.96 17.88 38.22
N HIS A 372 -11.26 17.59 38.39
CA HIS A 372 -12.26 17.66 37.31
C HIS A 372 -12.79 19.10 37.07
N SER A 373 -12.24 20.10 37.75
CA SER A 373 -12.69 21.50 37.72
C SER A 373 -11.56 22.43 37.30
N TRP A 374 -11.71 23.04 36.13
CA TRP A 374 -10.83 24.08 35.61
C TRP A 374 -11.21 25.45 36.19
N PRO A 375 -10.27 26.41 36.30
CA PRO A 375 -10.63 27.77 36.67
C PRO A 375 -11.65 28.39 35.70
N GLU A 376 -12.40 29.37 36.17
CA GLU A 376 -13.27 30.18 35.30
C GLU A 376 -12.43 30.89 34.22
N GLY A 377 -12.87 30.82 32.95
CA GLY A 377 -12.16 31.39 31.78
C GLY A 377 -11.43 30.39 30.88
N PHE A 378 -11.52 29.08 31.16
CA PHE A 378 -10.90 28.02 30.36
C PHE A 378 -11.89 27.47 29.32
N ASP A 379 -11.71 27.87 28.06
CA ASP A 379 -12.56 27.43 26.95
C ASP A 379 -12.02 26.11 26.37
N ARG A 380 -12.86 25.06 26.26
CA ARG A 380 -12.46 23.76 25.65
C ARG A 380 -12.75 23.73 24.14
N LYS A 381 -12.98 24.90 23.57
CA LYS A 381 -13.29 25.12 22.16
C LYS A 381 -12.13 24.77 21.24
N LEU A 382 -12.47 24.37 20.03
CA LEU A 382 -11.51 24.23 18.95
C LEU A 382 -10.84 25.57 18.62
N VAL A 383 -9.56 25.52 18.22
CA VAL A 383 -8.77 26.71 17.90
C VAL A 383 -8.91 27.07 16.42
N ALA A 384 -9.38 28.28 16.12
CA ALA A 384 -9.49 28.78 14.74
C ALA A 384 -8.15 29.29 14.16
N ASP A 385 -7.20 29.64 15.02
CA ASP A 385 -5.88 30.13 14.64
C ASP A 385 -5.09 29.07 13.84
N ILE A 386 -4.16 29.55 13.01
CA ILE A 386 -3.21 28.71 12.29
C ILE A 386 -1.87 28.67 13.03
N CYS A 387 -1.17 27.54 12.95
CA CYS A 387 0.07 27.38 13.71
C CYS A 387 1.19 28.36 13.28
N SER A 388 1.20 28.84 12.03
CA SER A 388 2.12 29.90 11.58
C SER A 388 1.94 31.22 12.34
N PHE A 389 0.72 31.54 12.73
CA PHE A 389 0.42 32.69 13.61
C PHE A 389 0.71 32.34 15.05
N SER A 390 0.29 31.16 15.52
CA SER A 390 0.50 30.77 16.91
C SER A 390 1.98 30.82 17.32
N VAL A 391 2.91 30.42 16.45
CA VAL A 391 4.37 30.51 16.72
C VAL A 391 4.92 31.93 16.79
N THR A 392 4.16 32.96 16.39
CA THR A 392 4.55 34.37 16.55
C THR A 392 4.06 34.97 17.88
N THR A 393 3.26 34.23 18.63
CA THR A 393 2.62 34.71 19.86
C THR A 393 3.25 34.11 21.10
N GLU A 394 2.99 34.73 22.26
CA GLU A 394 3.30 34.15 23.57
C GLU A 394 2.29 33.07 24.00
N ALA A 395 1.39 32.66 23.10
CA ALA A 395 0.38 31.66 23.44
C ALA A 395 1.02 30.33 23.82
N ILE A 396 0.31 29.59 24.66
CA ILE A 396 0.76 28.31 25.20
C ILE A 396 -0.11 27.21 24.63
N PHE A 397 0.53 26.10 24.33
CA PHE A 397 -0.07 24.89 23.85
C PHE A 397 0.27 23.76 24.83
N LYS A 398 -0.68 22.84 25.02
CA LYS A 398 -0.45 21.57 25.69
C LYS A 398 -0.04 20.52 24.65
N SER A 399 1.09 19.86 24.85
CA SER A 399 1.49 18.71 24.02
C SER A 399 0.40 17.65 24.12
N ASN A 400 0.15 16.96 23.01
CA ASN A 400 -0.64 15.74 23.11
C ASN A 400 0.24 14.72 23.87
N GLY A 401 -0.33 13.79 24.65
CA GLY A 401 0.47 12.73 25.25
C GLY A 401 0.04 12.12 26.58
N THR A 402 0.79 11.10 27.06
CA THR A 402 0.47 10.41 28.34
C THR A 402 0.78 11.31 29.54
N TYR A 403 1.88 12.06 29.44
CA TYR A 403 2.20 13.17 30.34
C TYR A 403 2.32 14.46 29.53
N PRO A 404 1.19 15.13 29.27
CA PRO A 404 1.17 16.37 28.50
C PRO A 404 2.00 17.47 29.16
N ARG A 405 2.78 18.19 28.36
CA ARG A 405 3.57 19.35 28.81
C ARG A 405 3.00 20.63 28.23
N SER A 406 2.97 21.69 29.03
CA SER A 406 2.62 23.03 28.56
C SER A 406 3.88 23.71 28.01
N CYS A 407 3.84 24.17 26.77
CA CYS A 407 4.94 24.81 26.07
C CYS A 407 4.44 26.04 25.32
N LYS A 408 5.27 27.08 25.18
CA LYS A 408 4.92 28.22 24.35
C LYS A 408 5.02 27.82 22.88
N TYR A 409 4.11 28.33 22.05
CA TYR A 409 4.16 28.05 20.62
C TYR A 409 5.46 28.49 19.96
N LYS A 410 6.04 29.63 20.37
CA LYS A 410 7.35 30.08 19.85
C LYS A 410 8.51 29.12 20.14
N ASP A 411 8.37 28.30 21.19
CA ASP A 411 9.37 27.34 21.67
C ASP A 411 9.02 25.89 21.26
N TYR A 412 8.08 25.70 20.33
CA TYR A 412 7.57 24.38 19.91
C TYR A 412 8.65 23.36 19.53
N ARG A 413 9.81 23.83 19.07
CA ARG A 413 10.93 22.98 18.65
C ARG A 413 11.58 22.20 19.79
N GLU A 414 11.33 22.58 21.04
CA GLU A 414 11.71 21.75 22.19
C GLU A 414 10.99 20.39 22.19
N LEU A 415 9.76 20.36 21.67
CA LEU A 415 8.96 19.14 21.55
C LEU A 415 9.00 18.57 20.13
N TYR A 416 9.06 19.43 19.12
CA TYR A 416 8.98 19.05 17.69
C TYR A 416 10.21 19.58 16.92
N PRO A 417 11.44 19.10 17.23
CA PRO A 417 12.69 19.65 16.70
C PRO A 417 12.80 19.50 15.18
N ASP A 418 12.20 18.46 14.62
CA ASP A 418 12.24 18.16 13.19
C ASP A 418 11.23 18.99 12.38
N TRP A 419 10.33 19.74 13.03
CA TRP A 419 9.35 20.56 12.34
C TRP A 419 9.81 22.00 12.18
N ARG A 420 9.64 22.54 10.97
CA ARG A 420 9.81 23.96 10.65
C ARG A 420 8.47 24.55 10.23
N ILE A 421 7.87 25.28 11.16
CA ILE A 421 6.71 26.14 10.94
C ILE A 421 7.23 27.55 10.68
N GLN A 422 6.90 28.10 9.51
CA GLN A 422 7.29 29.47 9.17
C GLN A 422 6.35 30.46 9.90
N PRO A 423 6.91 31.40 10.69
CA PRO A 423 6.14 32.45 11.33
C PRO A 423 5.41 33.33 10.31
N ASP A 424 4.12 33.57 10.53
CA ASP A 424 3.30 34.50 9.75
C ASP A 424 2.32 35.26 10.67
N PRO A 425 2.47 36.58 10.85
CA PRO A 425 1.59 37.37 11.71
C PRO A 425 0.19 37.62 11.10
N SER A 426 -0.07 37.25 9.84
CA SER A 426 -1.34 37.52 9.15
C SER A 426 -2.55 36.84 9.78
N MET A 427 -2.35 35.71 10.50
CA MET A 427 -3.41 34.84 11.04
C MET A 427 -4.34 34.26 9.95
N GLU A 428 -4.07 34.50 8.67
CA GLU A 428 -5.02 34.16 7.60
C GLU A 428 -4.87 32.71 7.12
N ALA A 429 -5.76 31.84 7.59
CA ALA A 429 -6.00 30.57 6.91
C ALA A 429 -6.51 30.79 5.47
N SER A 430 -6.23 29.85 4.56
CA SER A 430 -6.79 29.89 3.21
C SER A 430 -8.32 29.85 3.25
N ALA A 431 -8.98 30.49 2.27
CA ALA A 431 -10.45 30.49 2.22
C ALA A 431 -11.02 29.07 2.15
N TYR A 432 -10.27 28.14 1.54
CA TYR A 432 -10.57 26.72 1.57
C TYR A 432 -10.71 26.16 3.00
N TRP A 433 -9.67 26.31 3.83
CA TRP A 433 -9.70 25.74 5.18
C TRP A 433 -10.62 26.50 6.13
N LYS A 434 -10.82 27.81 5.90
CA LYS A 434 -11.85 28.60 6.59
C LYS A 434 -13.25 28.04 6.31
N TYR A 435 -13.58 27.78 5.04
CA TYR A 435 -14.84 27.15 4.63
C TYR A 435 -15.04 25.77 5.29
N VAL A 436 -14.04 24.89 5.20
CA VAL A 436 -14.11 23.54 5.78
C VAL A 436 -14.32 23.59 7.28
N PHE A 437 -13.56 24.44 7.99
CA PHE A 437 -13.67 24.53 9.44
C PHE A 437 -15.01 25.12 9.88
N ALA A 438 -15.48 26.18 9.22
CA ALA A 438 -16.79 26.76 9.50
C ALA A 438 -17.93 25.77 9.26
N ARG A 439 -17.85 24.99 8.18
CA ARG A 439 -18.86 24.01 7.80
C ARG A 439 -19.03 22.89 8.81
N PHE A 440 -17.93 22.42 9.40
CA PHE A 440 -17.90 21.23 10.26
C PHE A 440 -17.58 21.52 11.73
N ASN A 441 -17.58 22.79 12.14
CA ASN A 441 -17.15 23.26 13.46
C ASN A 441 -17.80 22.49 14.63
N THR A 442 -19.07 22.10 14.48
CA THR A 442 -19.85 21.40 15.52
C THR A 442 -19.76 19.87 15.48
N GLN A 443 -19.10 19.28 14.46
CA GLN A 443 -19.14 17.83 14.22
C GLN A 443 -17.95 17.08 14.85
N TYR A 444 -17.00 17.78 15.46
CA TYR A 444 -15.81 17.20 16.07
C TYR A 444 -16.04 16.55 17.45
N GLY A 445 -17.28 16.56 17.97
CA GLY A 445 -17.63 15.96 19.26
C GLY A 445 -17.00 16.67 20.47
N VAL A 446 -16.61 17.93 20.28
CA VAL A 446 -16.05 18.84 21.29
C VAL A 446 -16.69 20.22 21.14
N GLU A 447 -16.39 21.14 22.04
CA GLU A 447 -16.90 22.52 21.97
C GLU A 447 -16.41 23.21 20.68
N ALA A 448 -17.35 23.85 19.98
CA ALA A 448 -17.11 24.46 18.68
C ALA A 448 -16.25 25.74 18.80
N ALA A 449 -15.37 26.00 17.85
CA ALA A 449 -14.56 27.22 17.82
C ALA A 449 -15.42 28.48 17.74
N ASP A 450 -14.98 29.55 18.39
CA ASP A 450 -15.44 30.91 18.08
C ASP A 450 -14.78 31.35 16.76
N LEU A 451 -15.55 31.28 15.67
CA LEU A 451 -15.03 31.58 14.34
C LEU A 451 -14.94 33.09 14.10
N PRO A 452 -13.86 33.59 13.48
CA PRO A 452 -13.79 34.98 13.06
C PRO A 452 -14.93 35.35 12.10
N SER A 453 -15.35 36.62 12.15
CA SER A 453 -16.45 37.14 11.34
C SER A 453 -16.24 36.88 9.84
N GLY A 454 -17.28 36.37 9.16
CA GLY A 454 -17.31 36.15 7.72
C GLY A 454 -16.83 34.78 7.24
N TRP A 455 -16.29 33.91 8.11
CA TRP A 455 -15.92 32.55 7.73
C TRP A 455 -17.13 31.71 7.31
N ASP A 456 -18.27 31.95 7.95
CA ASP A 456 -19.58 31.35 7.64
C ASP A 456 -20.14 31.78 6.28
N ARG A 457 -19.67 32.92 5.74
CA ARG A 457 -20.11 33.49 4.46
C ARG A 457 -19.28 33.01 3.27
N ILE A 458 -18.15 32.33 3.51
CA ILE A 458 -17.31 31.81 2.45
C ILE A 458 -18.09 30.73 1.71
N THR A 459 -18.17 30.85 0.39
CA THR A 459 -18.88 29.89 -0.45
C THR A 459 -17.94 28.75 -0.87
N LYS A 460 -18.53 27.60 -1.24
CA LYS A 460 -17.79 26.48 -1.83
C LYS A 460 -16.99 26.90 -3.08
N GLN A 461 -17.51 27.83 -3.87
CA GLN A 461 -16.83 28.35 -5.05
C GLN A 461 -15.59 29.18 -4.70
N GLN A 462 -15.68 30.05 -3.69
CA GLN A 462 -14.53 30.79 -3.17
C GLN A 462 -13.47 29.86 -2.56
N ALA A 463 -13.91 28.80 -1.87
CA ALA A 463 -13.01 27.77 -1.36
C ALA A 463 -12.25 27.06 -2.49
N LEU A 464 -12.92 26.73 -3.60
CA LEU A 464 -12.30 26.13 -4.78
C LEU A 464 -11.31 27.10 -5.47
N GLN A 465 -11.72 28.35 -5.69
CA GLN A 465 -10.85 29.37 -6.29
C GLN A 465 -9.57 29.57 -5.47
N SER A 466 -9.70 29.60 -4.14
CA SER A 466 -8.53 29.69 -3.25
C SER A 466 -7.59 28.50 -3.39
N LEU A 467 -8.09 27.28 -3.63
CA LEU A 467 -7.24 26.13 -3.96
C LEU A 467 -6.54 26.29 -5.31
N GLU A 468 -7.27 26.72 -6.34
CA GLU A 468 -6.71 26.94 -7.69
C GLU A 468 -5.55 27.94 -7.64
N GLU A 469 -5.72 29.05 -6.91
CA GLU A 469 -4.67 30.06 -6.70
C GLU A 469 -3.46 29.49 -5.93
N THR A 470 -3.72 28.76 -4.84
CA THR A 470 -2.69 28.18 -3.96
C THR A 470 -1.78 27.21 -4.72
N PHE A 471 -2.38 26.33 -5.53
CA PHE A 471 -1.64 25.33 -6.30
C PHE A 471 -1.23 25.82 -7.70
N ARG A 472 -1.52 27.08 -8.05
CA ARG A 472 -1.26 27.69 -9.36
C ARG A 472 -1.90 26.92 -10.52
N MET A 473 -3.10 26.40 -10.30
CA MET A 473 -3.92 25.75 -11.32
C MET A 473 -4.56 26.84 -12.16
N LYS A 474 -3.95 27.15 -13.32
CA LYS A 474 -4.59 27.99 -14.33
C LYS A 474 -5.66 27.15 -15.02
N ARG A 475 -6.89 27.68 -15.09
CA ARG A 475 -7.93 27.13 -15.96
C ARG A 475 -7.58 27.32 -17.43
#